data_AF-A0A9D2RPV5-F1
#
_entry.id   AF-A0A9D2RPV5-F1
#
_cell.length_a   1.000
_cell.length_b   1.000
_cell.length_c   1.000
_cell.angle_alpha   90.00
_cell.angle_beta   90.00
_cell.angle_gamma   90.00
#
_symmetry.space_group_name_H-M   'P 1'
#
loop_
_entity.id
_entity.type
_entity.pdbx_description
1 polymer ?
#
loop_
_entity_poly.entity_id
_entity_poly.type
_entity_poly.pdbx_seq_one_letter_code
_entity_poly.pdbx_strand_id
1 'polypeptide(L)'
;MPSSPARSQEPSTWRTVLTRAAITRLAVGWCAVLLGALAAPLLPPPVPAPLLIGALAMIIGVILWCAFGVVHEAEALAHRLGDPYGTLILTLSVVVIEVILIASVMLGPGDHTTIARDSVMAVSMIILNLVVGMCLVISGLRYGNLPVNRVGTSAYLVMLAVLITTGFALPAVIGTDGVLGSGQAMVVATLTIGLYAVFLWRQTGAQAADFREAPGMPPSAARPGQDGTDA
;
A
#
# COMPACT_ATOMS: atom_id res chain seq x y z
N MET A 1 7.81 8.75 -58.72
CA MET A 1 6.87 8.03 -57.83
C MET A 1 7.37 8.18 -56.40
N PRO A 2 6.64 8.84 -55.48
CA PRO A 2 7.05 8.95 -54.10
C PRO A 2 6.76 7.62 -53.38
N SER A 3 7.79 7.03 -52.77
CA SER A 3 7.68 5.87 -51.89
C SER A 3 6.94 6.27 -50.61
N SER A 4 5.80 5.62 -50.34
CA SER A 4 5.05 5.76 -49.09
C SER A 4 5.94 5.49 -47.87
N PRO A 5 5.88 6.30 -46.80
CA PRO A 5 6.57 5.96 -45.56
C PRO A 5 5.88 4.75 -44.90
N ALA A 6 6.70 3.75 -44.53
CA ALA A 6 6.27 2.59 -43.78
C ALA A 6 5.69 3.05 -42.43
N ARG A 7 4.41 2.76 -42.18
CA ARG A 7 3.76 2.96 -40.87
C ARG A 7 4.48 2.06 -39.86
N SER A 8 5.18 2.68 -38.92
CA SER A 8 5.66 2.01 -37.70
C SER A 8 4.44 1.46 -36.96
N GLN A 9 4.28 0.14 -36.97
CA GLN A 9 3.31 -0.55 -36.12
C GLN A 9 3.84 -0.49 -34.69
N GLU A 10 3.39 0.48 -33.91
CA GLU A 10 3.55 0.48 -32.45
C GLU A 10 2.90 -0.81 -31.91
N PRO A 11 3.65 -1.71 -31.24
CA PRO A 11 3.05 -2.89 -30.64
C PRO A 11 2.01 -2.45 -29.60
N SER A 12 0.76 -2.92 -29.79
CA SER A 12 -0.39 -2.50 -29.00
C SER A 12 -0.17 -2.72 -27.49
N THR A 13 0.03 -1.63 -26.75
CA THR A 13 0.25 -1.57 -25.29
C THR A 13 -0.81 -2.33 -24.48
N TRP A 14 -2.01 -2.48 -25.05
CA TRP A 14 -3.17 -3.14 -24.44
C TRP A 14 -3.03 -4.64 -24.18
N ARG A 15 -2.25 -5.36 -24.99
CA ARG A 15 -2.09 -6.82 -24.82
C ARG A 15 -1.14 -7.21 -23.69
N THR A 16 -0.42 -6.24 -23.12
CA THR A 16 0.58 -6.47 -22.07
C THR A 16 0.00 -6.30 -20.66
N VAL A 17 -1.12 -5.58 -20.52
CA VAL A 17 -1.74 -5.30 -19.20
C VAL A 17 -2.84 -6.32 -18.85
N LEU A 18 -3.56 -6.85 -19.85
CA LEU A 18 -4.54 -7.93 -19.65
C LEU A 18 -3.87 -9.30 -19.68
N THR A 19 -3.10 -9.64 -18.64
CA THR A 19 -2.57 -11.00 -18.51
C THR A 19 -3.73 -11.99 -18.34
N ARG A 20 -3.58 -13.21 -18.88
CA ARG A 20 -4.62 -14.26 -18.69
C ARG A 20 -4.92 -14.50 -17.21
N ALA A 21 -3.92 -14.33 -16.34
CA ALA A 21 -4.06 -14.45 -14.89
C ALA A 21 -4.94 -13.33 -14.28
N ALA A 22 -4.82 -12.09 -14.75
CA ALA A 22 -5.69 -11.00 -14.31
C ALA A 22 -7.15 -11.28 -14.64
N ILE A 23 -7.41 -11.73 -15.87
CA ILE A 23 -8.76 -12.06 -16.35
C ILE A 23 -9.35 -13.23 -15.56
N THR A 24 -8.58 -14.28 -15.28
CA THR A 24 -9.08 -15.43 -14.50
C THR A 24 -9.39 -15.03 -13.06
N ARG A 25 -8.55 -14.24 -12.41
CA ARG A 25 -8.81 -13.72 -11.05
C ARG A 25 -10.07 -12.85 -11.02
N LEU A 26 -10.22 -11.96 -11.99
CA LEU A 26 -11.40 -11.10 -12.10
C LEU A 26 -12.66 -11.92 -12.32
N ALA A 27 -12.63 -12.91 -13.22
CA ALA A 27 -13.75 -13.80 -13.47
C ALA A 27 -14.12 -14.60 -12.22
N VAL A 28 -13.13 -15.17 -11.51
CA VAL A 28 -13.37 -15.90 -10.25
C VAL A 28 -13.96 -15.00 -9.18
N GLY A 29 -13.46 -13.78 -9.02
CA GLY A 29 -13.99 -12.80 -8.07
C GLY A 29 -15.46 -12.46 -8.35
N TRP A 30 -15.80 -12.12 -9.60
CA TRP A 30 -17.18 -11.85 -9.99
C TRP A 30 -18.09 -13.08 -9.89
N CYS A 31 -17.59 -14.26 -10.26
CA CYS A 31 -18.33 -15.51 -10.06
C CYS A 31 -18.63 -15.77 -8.58
N ALA A 32 -17.68 -15.53 -7.67
CA ALA A 32 -17.90 -15.70 -6.24
C ALA A 32 -18.98 -14.73 -5.71
N VAL A 33 -18.95 -13.47 -6.15
CA VAL A 33 -19.99 -12.47 -5.81
C VAL A 33 -21.36 -12.92 -6.33
N LEU A 34 -21.45 -13.35 -7.59
CA LEU A 34 -22.70 -13.84 -8.19
C LEU A 34 -23.23 -15.08 -7.46
N LEU A 35 -22.36 -16.05 -7.16
CA LEU A 35 -22.72 -17.24 -6.40
C LEU A 35 -23.24 -16.88 -5.02
N GLY A 36 -22.58 -15.96 -4.31
CA GLY A 36 -23.05 -15.47 -3.01
C GLY A 36 -24.42 -14.79 -3.10
N ALA A 37 -24.62 -13.93 -4.09
CA ALA A 37 -25.88 -13.22 -4.31
C ALA A 37 -27.04 -14.17 -4.67
N LEU A 38 -26.79 -15.20 -5.47
CA LEU A 38 -27.77 -16.22 -5.83
C LEU A 38 -28.05 -17.19 -4.67
N ALA A 39 -27.04 -17.51 -3.86
CA ALA A 39 -27.18 -18.38 -2.70
C ALA A 39 -27.92 -17.70 -1.54
N ALA A 40 -27.72 -16.40 -1.32
CA ALA A 40 -28.32 -15.64 -0.21
C ALA A 40 -29.84 -15.87 -0.01
N PRO A 41 -30.71 -15.78 -1.04
CA PRO A 41 -32.15 -16.03 -0.86
C PRO A 41 -32.49 -17.51 -0.63
N LEU A 42 -31.60 -18.44 -0.99
CA LEU A 42 -31.78 -19.89 -0.83
C LEU A 42 -31.42 -20.39 0.58
N LEU A 43 -30.84 -19.53 1.43
CA LEU A 43 -30.42 -19.83 2.79
C LEU A 43 -31.36 -19.17 3.83
N PRO A 44 -32.57 -19.72 4.06
CA PRO A 44 -33.44 -19.21 5.12
C PRO A 44 -32.83 -19.50 6.50
N PRO A 45 -32.97 -18.58 7.47
CA PRO A 45 -32.52 -18.82 8.83
C PRO A 45 -33.35 -19.92 9.51
N PRO A 46 -32.76 -20.75 10.40
CA PRO A 46 -31.37 -20.75 10.85
C PRO A 46 -30.42 -21.53 9.92
N VAL A 47 -29.31 -20.91 9.54
CA VAL A 47 -28.27 -21.52 8.71
C VAL A 47 -27.28 -22.30 9.61
N PRO A 48 -26.90 -23.55 9.27
CA PRO A 48 -25.97 -24.33 10.07
C PRO A 48 -24.58 -23.67 10.14
N ALA A 49 -23.99 -23.60 11.34
CA ALA A 49 -22.71 -22.93 11.57
C ALA A 49 -21.55 -23.40 10.66
N PRO A 50 -21.38 -24.70 10.35
CA PRO A 50 -20.34 -25.15 9.42
C PRO A 50 -20.46 -24.53 8.03
N LEU A 51 -21.68 -24.28 7.56
CA LEU A 51 -21.93 -23.68 6.25
C LEU A 51 -21.55 -22.19 6.23
N LEU A 52 -21.84 -21.46 7.32
CA LEU A 52 -21.43 -20.06 7.49
C LEU A 52 -19.91 -19.93 7.54
N ILE A 53 -19.24 -20.81 8.29
CA ILE A 53 -17.77 -20.84 8.38
C ILE A 53 -17.17 -21.17 7.01
N GLY A 54 -17.72 -22.14 6.29
CA GLY A 54 -17.28 -22.49 4.94
C GLY A 54 -17.45 -21.33 3.94
N ALA A 55 -18.59 -20.63 3.98
CA ALA A 55 -18.83 -19.45 3.16
C ALA A 55 -17.86 -18.31 3.47
N LEU A 56 -17.63 -18.03 4.76
CA LEU A 56 -16.67 -17.01 5.20
C LEU A 56 -15.24 -17.35 4.73
N ALA A 57 -14.79 -18.60 4.93
CA ALA A 57 -13.48 -19.05 4.49
C ALA A 57 -13.31 -18.95 2.98
N MET A 58 -14.36 -19.26 2.20
CA MET A 58 -14.36 -19.11 0.75
C MET A 58 -14.25 -17.64 0.32
N ILE A 59 -15.02 -16.74 0.93
CA ILE A 59 -14.96 -15.30 0.65
C ILE A 59 -13.56 -14.75 0.95
N ILE A 60 -13.01 -15.07 2.14
CA ILE A 60 -11.66 -14.65 2.53
C ILE A 60 -10.62 -15.21 1.54
N GLY A 61 -10.73 -16.49 1.16
CA GLY A 61 -9.83 -17.12 0.20
C GLY A 61 -9.82 -16.41 -1.16
N VAL A 62 -11.00 -16.06 -1.68
CA VAL A 62 -11.14 -15.32 -2.94
C VAL A 62 -10.54 -13.91 -2.83
N ILE A 63 -10.83 -13.19 -1.73
CA ILE A 63 -10.28 -11.85 -1.49
C ILE A 63 -8.75 -11.90 -1.46
N LEU A 64 -8.16 -12.83 -0.70
CA LEU A 64 -6.71 -12.99 -0.62
C LEU A 64 -6.11 -13.32 -2.00
N TRP A 65 -6.71 -14.26 -2.73
CA TRP A 65 -6.25 -14.63 -4.07
C TRP A 65 -6.25 -13.45 -5.05
N CYS A 66 -7.30 -12.63 -5.02
CA CYS A 66 -7.40 -11.42 -5.83
C CYS A 66 -6.38 -10.35 -5.38
N ALA A 67 -6.26 -10.10 -4.08
CA ALA A 67 -5.35 -9.10 -3.52
C ALA A 67 -3.88 -9.40 -3.85
N PHE A 68 -3.43 -10.65 -3.68
CA PHE A 68 -2.08 -11.06 -4.08
C PHE A 68 -1.85 -10.90 -5.59
N GLY A 69 -2.89 -11.09 -6.40
CA GLY A 69 -2.83 -10.83 -7.84
C GLY A 69 -2.55 -9.37 -8.17
N VAL A 70 -3.27 -8.46 -7.51
CA VAL A 70 -3.07 -7.00 -7.67
C VAL A 70 -1.67 -6.59 -7.22
N VAL A 71 -1.19 -7.11 -6.09
CA VAL A 71 0.17 -6.81 -5.59
C VAL A 71 1.24 -7.27 -6.59
N HIS A 72 1.10 -8.46 -7.17
CA HIS A 72 2.05 -8.96 -8.17
C HIS A 72 2.09 -8.08 -9.44
N GLU A 73 0.93 -7.60 -9.89
CA GLU A 73 0.83 -6.69 -11.03
C GLU A 73 1.40 -5.31 -10.71
N ALA A 74 1.13 -4.80 -9.51
CA ALA A 74 1.70 -3.55 -9.02
C ALA A 74 3.24 -3.63 -8.91
N GLU A 75 3.78 -4.75 -8.45
CA GLU A 75 5.22 -5.00 -8.40
C GLU A 75 5.85 -5.06 -9.79
N ALA A 76 5.22 -5.77 -10.74
CA ALA A 76 5.70 -5.81 -12.12
C ALA A 76 5.69 -4.42 -12.78
N LEU A 77 4.67 -3.61 -12.48
CA LEU A 77 4.60 -2.22 -12.94
C LEU A 77 5.63 -1.33 -12.24
N ALA A 78 5.85 -1.55 -10.94
CA ALA A 78 6.83 -0.81 -10.16
C ALA A 78 8.26 -0.99 -10.73
N HIS A 79 8.63 -2.22 -11.07
CA HIS A 79 9.91 -2.52 -11.70
C HIS A 79 10.10 -1.82 -13.05
N ARG A 80 9.01 -1.64 -13.82
CA ARG A 80 9.06 -0.95 -15.12
C ARG A 80 9.18 0.56 -14.97
N LEU A 81 8.57 1.13 -13.94
CA LEU A 81 8.57 2.58 -13.70
C LEU A 81 9.86 3.07 -13.02
N GLY A 82 10.50 2.22 -12.21
CA GLY A 82 11.68 2.59 -11.43
C GLY A 82 11.40 3.68 -10.39
N ASP A 83 12.41 4.06 -9.61
CA ASP A 83 12.23 5.00 -8.50
C ASP A 83 12.18 6.48 -8.95
N PRO A 84 11.28 7.29 -8.37
CA PRO A 84 10.43 7.03 -7.19
C PRO A 84 9.02 6.46 -7.49
N TYR A 85 8.62 6.41 -8.76
CA TYR A 85 7.26 6.04 -9.16
C TYR A 85 6.91 4.58 -8.86
N GLY A 86 7.89 3.68 -8.93
CA GLY A 86 7.71 2.27 -8.64
C GLY A 86 7.33 2.01 -7.18
N THR A 87 8.06 2.63 -6.25
CA THR A 87 7.72 2.58 -4.82
C THR A 87 6.32 3.16 -4.56
N LEU A 88 5.94 4.24 -5.24
CA LEU A 88 4.61 4.84 -5.09
C LEU A 88 3.48 3.96 -5.59
N ILE A 89 3.62 3.34 -6.76
CA ILE A 89 2.55 2.49 -7.28
C ILE A 89 2.35 1.23 -6.44
N LEU A 90 3.44 0.66 -5.91
CA LEU A 90 3.38 -0.50 -5.01
C LEU A 90 2.65 -0.14 -3.71
N THR A 91 3.06 0.95 -3.05
CA THR A 91 2.46 1.39 -1.79
C THR A 91 1.00 1.81 -1.96
N LEU A 92 0.68 2.58 -3.00
CA LEU A 92 -0.69 2.99 -3.31
C LEU A 92 -1.59 1.79 -3.59
N SER A 93 -1.09 0.77 -4.28
CA SER A 93 -1.88 -0.43 -4.59
C SER A 93 -2.33 -1.17 -3.33
N VAL A 94 -1.43 -1.35 -2.36
CA VAL A 94 -1.75 -2.00 -1.08
C VAL A 94 -2.75 -1.16 -0.28
N VAL A 95 -2.54 0.16 -0.20
CA VAL A 95 -3.44 1.07 0.53
C VAL A 95 -4.83 1.13 -0.12
N VAL A 96 -4.93 1.09 -1.45
CA VAL A 96 -6.22 1.07 -2.15
C VAL A 96 -6.99 -0.21 -1.83
N ILE A 97 -6.32 -1.38 -1.78
CA ILE A 97 -6.96 -2.63 -1.36
C ILE A 97 -7.52 -2.50 0.06
N GLU A 98 -6.72 -1.95 0.99
CA GLU A 98 -7.13 -1.72 2.37
C GLU A 98 -8.37 -0.81 2.47
N VAL A 99 -8.35 0.34 1.79
CA VAL A 99 -9.46 1.30 1.79
C VAL A 99 -10.74 0.67 1.20
N ILE A 100 -10.63 -0.12 0.13
CA ILE A 100 -11.77 -0.82 -0.46
C ILE A 100 -12.35 -1.84 0.52
N LEU A 101 -11.51 -2.61 1.24
CA LEU A 101 -11.97 -3.58 2.22
C LEU A 101 -12.66 -2.91 3.41
N ILE A 102 -12.09 -1.82 3.94
CA ILE A 102 -12.70 -1.03 5.00
C ILE A 102 -14.05 -0.47 4.55
N ALA A 103 -14.09 0.15 3.36
CA ALA A 103 -15.32 0.70 2.81
C ALA A 103 -16.39 -0.38 2.58
N SER A 104 -15.99 -1.57 2.13
CA SER A 104 -16.90 -2.70 1.94
C SER A 104 -17.55 -3.16 3.26
N VAL A 105 -16.79 -3.16 4.36
CA VAL A 105 -17.33 -3.49 5.69
C VAL A 105 -18.25 -2.37 6.19
N MET A 106 -17.85 -1.11 6.05
CA MET A 106 -18.66 0.04 6.51
C MET A 106 -19.97 0.22 5.74
N LEU A 107 -19.98 -0.11 4.44
CA LEU A 107 -21.19 -0.09 3.61
C LEU A 107 -22.04 -1.35 3.78
N GLY A 108 -21.52 -2.37 4.47
CA GLY A 108 -22.24 -3.59 4.79
C GLY A 108 -23.32 -3.37 5.86
N PRO A 109 -24.23 -4.33 6.04
CA PRO A 109 -25.26 -4.25 7.07
C PRO A 109 -24.66 -4.27 8.50
N GLY A 110 -25.18 -3.41 9.38
CA GLY A 110 -24.76 -3.29 10.78
C GLY A 110 -24.32 -1.87 11.16
N ASP A 111 -24.03 -1.64 12.43
CA ASP A 111 -23.45 -0.38 12.91
C ASP A 111 -21.93 -0.52 13.01
N HIS A 112 -21.24 0.01 12.00
CA HIS A 112 -19.79 -0.14 11.79
C HIS A 112 -19.07 1.21 11.78
N THR A 113 -19.56 2.17 12.57
CA THR A 113 -19.11 3.58 12.54
C THR A 113 -17.65 3.80 12.96
N THR A 114 -17.05 2.90 13.74
CA THR A 114 -15.65 3.03 14.20
C THR A 114 -14.65 2.18 13.42
N ILE A 115 -15.09 1.24 12.58
CA ILE A 115 -14.23 0.22 11.97
C ILE A 115 -13.10 0.84 11.15
N ALA A 116 -13.37 1.88 10.36
CA ALA A 116 -12.32 2.57 9.60
C ALA A 116 -11.24 3.15 10.51
N ARG A 117 -11.63 3.89 11.54
CA ARG A 117 -10.67 4.52 12.47
C ARG A 117 -9.84 3.45 13.18
N ASP A 118 -10.51 2.44 13.71
CA ASP A 118 -9.87 1.40 14.52
C ASP A 118 -8.92 0.53 13.65
N SER A 119 -9.30 0.25 12.39
CA SER A 119 -8.45 -0.48 11.43
C SER A 119 -7.19 0.31 11.07
N VAL A 120 -7.31 1.59 10.71
CA VAL A 120 -6.13 2.39 10.30
C VAL A 120 -5.21 2.68 11.51
N MET A 121 -5.78 2.86 12.72
CA MET A 121 -4.98 2.97 13.94
C MET A 121 -4.21 1.67 14.23
N ALA A 122 -4.86 0.51 14.07
CA ALA A 122 -4.21 -0.80 14.26
C ALA A 122 -3.08 -1.02 13.24
N VAL A 123 -3.32 -0.74 11.95
CA VAL A 123 -2.31 -0.86 10.90
C VAL A 123 -1.13 0.09 11.16
N SER A 124 -1.39 1.33 11.56
CA SER A 124 -0.34 2.29 11.92
C SER A 124 0.50 1.80 13.11
N MET A 125 -0.15 1.24 14.14
CA MET A 125 0.53 0.68 15.31
C MET A 125 1.42 -0.51 14.95
N ILE A 126 0.93 -1.41 14.09
CA ILE A 126 1.70 -2.56 13.59
C ILE A 126 2.90 -2.08 12.77
N ILE A 127 2.71 -1.16 11.83
CA ILE A 127 3.80 -0.70 10.96
C ILE A 127 4.87 0.04 11.79
N LEU A 128 4.47 1.00 12.61
CA LEU A 128 5.43 1.86 13.32
C LEU A 128 6.12 1.17 14.48
N ASN A 129 5.37 0.41 15.30
CA ASN A 129 5.94 -0.18 16.51
C ASN A 129 6.53 -1.56 16.25
N LEU A 130 5.80 -2.42 15.52
CA LEU A 130 6.24 -3.79 15.29
C LEU A 130 7.21 -3.87 14.10
N VAL A 131 6.78 -3.46 12.90
CA VAL A 131 7.59 -3.66 11.68
C VAL A 131 8.83 -2.78 11.70
N VAL A 132 8.67 -1.45 11.80
CA VAL A 132 9.80 -0.51 11.83
C VAL A 132 10.68 -0.75 13.06
N GLY A 133 10.08 -0.97 14.23
CA GLY A 133 10.84 -1.29 15.46
C GLY A 133 11.69 -2.55 15.31
N MET A 134 11.12 -3.63 14.78
CA MET A 134 11.86 -4.88 14.54
C MET A 134 12.97 -4.69 13.50
N CYS A 135 12.70 -3.96 12.41
CA CYS A 135 13.72 -3.62 11.42
C CYS A 135 14.90 -2.87 12.06
N LEU A 136 14.64 -1.89 12.93
CA LEU A 136 15.69 -1.12 13.62
C LEU A 136 16.50 -1.98 14.59
N VAL A 137 15.84 -2.84 15.38
CA VAL A 137 16.54 -3.77 16.30
C VAL A 137 17.43 -4.73 15.53
N ILE A 138 16.90 -5.40 14.50
CA ILE A 138 17.69 -6.33 13.68
C ILE A 138 18.83 -5.60 12.98
N SER A 139 18.57 -4.41 12.44
CA SER A 139 19.56 -3.62 11.71
C SER A 139 20.70 -3.15 12.62
N GLY A 140 20.38 -2.66 13.82
CA GLY A 140 21.35 -2.23 14.82
C GLY A 140 22.21 -3.38 15.35
N LEU A 141 21.61 -4.56 15.57
CA LEU A 141 22.34 -5.74 16.04
C LEU A 141 23.25 -6.35 14.98
N ARG A 142 22.83 -6.33 13.70
CA ARG A 142 23.53 -7.06 12.61
C ARG A 142 24.48 -6.20 11.78
N TYR A 143 24.16 -4.92 11.53
CA TYR A 143 24.85 -4.09 10.54
C TYR A 143 25.51 -2.83 11.12
N GLY A 144 25.30 -2.51 12.40
CA GLY A 144 25.91 -1.32 13.03
C GLY A 144 25.47 -0.01 12.37
N ASN A 145 26.39 0.69 11.70
CA ASN A 145 26.10 1.96 11.03
C ASN A 145 25.54 1.72 9.62
N LEU A 146 24.22 1.89 9.43
CA LEU A 146 23.61 1.86 8.10
C LEU A 146 23.89 3.17 7.34
N PRO A 147 24.31 3.12 6.06
CA PRO A 147 24.35 4.29 5.20
C PRO A 147 22.90 4.71 4.87
N VAL A 148 22.34 5.59 5.69
CA VAL A 148 20.97 6.09 5.53
C VAL A 148 20.99 7.43 4.81
N ASN A 149 20.08 7.62 3.84
CA ASN A 149 19.79 8.92 3.27
C ASN A 149 19.08 9.81 4.31
N ARG A 150 19.87 10.53 5.12
CA ARG A 150 19.38 11.31 6.26
C ARG A 150 18.32 12.34 5.88
N VAL A 151 18.45 12.97 4.71
CA VAL A 151 17.52 13.99 4.23
C VAL A 151 16.16 13.36 3.92
N GLY A 152 16.16 12.29 3.12
CA GLY A 152 14.94 11.55 2.77
C GLY A 152 14.26 10.96 4.00
N THR A 153 15.00 10.27 4.87
CA THR A 153 14.46 9.66 6.08
C THR A 153 13.84 10.70 7.02
N SER A 154 14.53 11.83 7.26
CA SER A 154 13.97 12.90 8.09
C SER A 154 12.71 13.49 7.47
N ALA A 155 12.68 13.70 6.14
CA ALA A 155 11.51 14.20 5.45
C ALA A 155 10.30 13.24 5.55
N TYR A 156 10.51 11.92 5.38
CA TYR A 156 9.47 10.92 5.58
C TYR A 156 8.93 10.91 7.01
N LEU A 157 9.82 10.93 8.02
CA LEU A 157 9.40 10.90 9.43
C LEU A 157 8.62 12.15 9.84
N VAL A 158 9.05 13.33 9.40
CA VAL A 158 8.33 14.59 9.67
C VAL A 158 6.96 14.58 9.01
N MET A 159 6.87 14.17 7.74
CA MET A 159 5.58 14.07 7.04
C MET A 159 4.65 13.07 7.72
N LEU A 160 5.18 11.90 8.10
CA LEU A 160 4.43 10.88 8.81
C LEU A 160 3.89 11.39 10.15
N ALA A 161 4.72 12.10 10.93
CA ALA A 161 4.29 12.73 12.18
C ALA A 161 3.15 13.74 11.92
N VAL A 162 3.31 14.63 10.94
CA VAL A 162 2.28 15.62 10.59
C VAL A 162 0.97 14.97 10.18
N LEU A 163 0.99 13.95 9.32
CA LEU A 163 -0.20 13.26 8.84
C LEU A 163 -0.90 12.46 9.95
N ILE A 164 -0.15 11.76 10.81
CA ILE A 164 -0.71 11.02 11.96
C ILE A 164 -1.31 11.98 12.98
N THR A 165 -0.62 13.08 13.29
CA THR A 165 -1.15 14.10 14.20
C THR A 165 -2.42 14.72 13.63
N THR A 166 -2.44 15.06 12.34
CA THR A 166 -3.62 15.66 11.69
C THR A 166 -4.78 14.67 11.56
N GLY A 167 -4.48 13.41 11.25
CA GLY A 167 -5.49 12.37 11.00
C GLY A 167 -6.05 11.71 12.26
N PHE A 168 -5.27 11.63 13.36
CA PHE A 168 -5.69 10.92 14.57
C PHE A 168 -5.67 11.79 15.83
N ALA A 169 -4.58 12.52 16.09
CA ALA A 169 -4.46 13.30 17.32
C ALA A 169 -5.40 14.52 17.32
N LEU A 170 -5.54 15.18 16.17
CA LEU A 170 -6.39 16.36 16.03
C LEU A 170 -7.87 16.03 16.29
N PRO A 171 -8.50 15.01 15.65
CA PRO A 171 -9.85 14.57 16.01
C PRO A 171 -10.05 14.28 17.51
N ALA A 172 -9.05 13.71 18.18
CA ALA A 172 -9.12 13.41 19.60
C ALA A 172 -9.15 14.67 20.49
N VAL A 173 -8.65 15.80 20.00
CA VAL A 173 -8.60 17.07 20.74
C VAL A 173 -9.78 17.98 20.41
N ILE A 174 -10.19 18.07 19.13
CA ILE A 174 -11.21 19.04 18.68
C ILE A 174 -12.60 18.41 18.45
N GLY A 175 -12.68 17.09 18.37
CA GLY A 175 -13.92 16.35 18.18
C GLY A 175 -14.63 16.03 19.50
N THR A 176 -15.95 15.89 19.44
CA THR A 176 -16.75 15.35 20.56
C THR A 176 -16.63 13.83 20.56
N ASP A 177 -16.15 13.24 21.65
CA ASP A 177 -15.83 11.80 21.76
C ASP A 177 -14.87 11.29 20.66
N GLY A 178 -13.99 12.17 20.17
CA GLY A 178 -13.05 11.86 19.09
C GLY A 178 -13.67 11.78 17.69
N VAL A 179 -14.93 12.21 17.55
CA VAL A 179 -15.64 12.30 16.26
C VAL A 179 -15.68 13.76 15.83
N LEU A 180 -15.21 14.04 14.62
CA LEU A 180 -15.28 15.37 14.03
C LEU A 180 -16.70 15.67 13.54
N GLY A 181 -17.18 16.89 13.80
CA GLY A 181 -18.37 17.39 13.12
C GLY A 181 -18.12 17.48 11.61
N SER A 182 -19.15 17.37 10.76
CA SER A 182 -18.99 17.29 9.30
C SER A 182 -18.15 18.42 8.70
N GLY A 183 -18.32 19.66 9.19
CA GLY A 183 -17.51 20.80 8.75
C GLY A 183 -16.04 20.69 9.13
N GLN A 184 -15.73 20.26 10.36
CA GLN A 184 -14.36 20.01 10.81
C GLN A 184 -13.74 18.85 10.00
N ALA A 185 -14.51 17.78 9.77
CA ALA A 185 -14.07 16.61 9.00
C ALA A 185 -13.69 17.00 7.56
N MET A 186 -14.49 17.83 6.88
CA MET A 186 -14.15 18.32 5.53
C MET A 186 -12.86 19.13 5.51
N VAL A 187 -12.66 20.02 6.49
CA VAL A 187 -11.45 20.84 6.59
C VAL A 187 -10.22 19.95 6.83
N VAL A 188 -10.30 19.03 7.79
CA VAL A 188 -9.21 18.11 8.12
C VAL A 188 -8.90 17.17 6.94
N ALA A 189 -9.91 16.65 6.26
CA ALA A 189 -9.73 15.81 5.08
C ALA A 189 -9.04 16.59 3.94
N THR A 190 -9.51 17.81 3.64
CA THR A 190 -8.92 18.66 2.58
C THR A 190 -7.47 19.02 2.90
N LEU A 191 -7.18 19.37 4.16
CA LEU A 191 -5.83 19.66 4.61
C LEU A 191 -4.92 18.43 4.48
N THR A 192 -5.40 17.26 4.91
CA THR A 192 -4.64 15.99 4.84
C THR A 192 -4.32 15.62 3.40
N ILE A 193 -5.29 15.70 2.50
CA ILE A 193 -5.10 15.46 1.06
C ILE A 193 -4.11 16.46 0.47
N GLY A 194 -4.25 17.75 0.79
CA GLY A 194 -3.34 18.80 0.32
C GLY A 194 -1.90 18.59 0.78
N LEU A 195 -1.70 18.27 2.07
CA LEU A 195 -0.38 17.97 2.63
C LEU A 195 0.28 16.77 1.94
N TYR A 196 -0.48 15.69 1.73
CA TYR A 196 0.02 14.52 1.02
C TYR A 196 0.30 14.80 -0.46
N ALA A 197 -0.53 15.60 -1.14
CA ALA A 197 -0.29 15.99 -2.53
C ALA A 197 0.99 16.83 -2.69
N VAL A 198 1.23 17.79 -1.79
CA VAL A 198 2.48 18.56 -1.75
C VAL A 198 3.67 17.65 -1.48
N PHE A 199 3.53 16.68 -0.58
CA PHE A 199 4.56 15.68 -0.32
C PHE A 199 4.89 14.85 -1.57
N LEU A 200 3.88 14.33 -2.26
CA LEU A 200 4.07 13.58 -3.51
C LEU A 200 4.75 14.44 -4.58
N TRP A 201 4.38 15.71 -4.71
CA TRP A 201 5.02 16.63 -5.65
C TRP A 201 6.50 16.85 -5.34
N ARG A 202 6.88 17.00 -4.05
CA ARG A 202 8.30 17.08 -3.65
C ARG A 202 9.06 15.79 -3.93
N GLN A 203 8.43 14.64 -3.66
CA GLN A 203 9.01 13.31 -3.82
C GLN A 203 9.21 12.92 -5.28
N THR A 204 8.28 13.30 -6.16
CA THR A 204 8.32 12.94 -7.60
C THR A 204 8.95 14.00 -8.49
N GLY A 205 9.04 15.24 -8.00
CA GLY A 205 9.55 16.40 -8.72
C GLY A 205 10.97 16.80 -8.30
N ALA A 206 11.13 18.06 -7.91
CA ALA A 206 12.43 18.72 -7.78
C ALA A 206 13.39 18.09 -6.75
N GLN A 207 12.87 17.32 -5.79
CA GLN A 207 13.67 16.70 -4.72
C GLN A 207 13.66 15.19 -4.77
N ALA A 208 13.29 14.58 -5.90
CA ALA A 208 13.28 13.12 -6.05
C ALA A 208 14.63 12.47 -5.70
N ALA A 209 15.75 13.17 -5.90
CA ALA A 209 17.08 12.68 -5.51
C ALA A 209 17.21 12.44 -3.99
N ASP A 210 16.55 13.27 -3.17
CA ASP A 210 16.55 13.13 -1.71
C ASP A 210 15.77 11.90 -1.23
N PHE A 211 14.98 11.26 -2.11
CA PHE A 211 14.15 10.10 -1.77
C PHE A 211 14.64 8.79 -2.40
N ARG A 212 15.77 8.83 -3.11
CA ARG A 212 16.42 7.63 -3.66
C ARG A 212 17.29 6.95 -2.61
N GLU A 213 17.47 5.66 -2.80
CA GLU A 213 18.36 4.85 -1.96
C GLU A 213 19.80 5.37 -2.07
N ALA A 214 20.48 5.48 -0.93
CA ALA A 214 21.87 5.90 -0.92
C ALA A 214 22.69 4.83 -1.67
N PRO A 215 23.61 5.20 -2.58
CA PRO A 215 24.48 4.23 -3.22
C PRO A 215 25.17 3.39 -2.15
N GLY A 216 24.88 2.09 -2.12
CA GLY A 216 25.57 1.15 -1.24
C GLY A 216 27.07 1.26 -1.49
N MET A 217 27.86 1.30 -0.43
CA MET A 217 29.31 1.28 -0.56
C MET A 217 29.71 0.03 -1.35
N PRO A 218 30.49 0.14 -2.44
CA PRO A 218 30.88 -1.03 -3.22
C PRO A 218 31.60 -2.05 -2.32
N PRO A 219 31.45 -3.37 -2.57
CA PRO A 219 32.03 -4.44 -1.74
C PRO A 219 33.55 -4.30 -1.49
N SER A 220 34.25 -3.52 -2.31
CA SER A 220 35.69 -3.29 -2.24
C SER A 220 36.16 -2.41 -1.07
N ALA A 221 35.27 -1.80 -0.29
CA ALA A 221 35.66 -1.04 0.91
C ALA A 221 35.52 -1.83 2.22
N ALA A 222 35.14 -3.11 2.14
CA ALA A 222 35.28 -4.03 3.26
C ALA A 222 36.76 -4.42 3.43
N ARG A 223 37.51 -3.54 4.10
CA ARG A 223 38.88 -3.71 4.65
C ARG A 223 40.01 -4.03 3.65
N PRO A 224 40.87 -3.06 3.32
CA PRO A 224 42.27 -3.35 3.03
C PRO A 224 43.04 -3.48 4.35
N GLY A 225 43.63 -4.64 4.61
CA GLY A 225 44.69 -4.79 5.61
C GLY A 225 44.40 -5.78 6.73
N GLN A 226 44.49 -7.08 6.41
CA GLN A 226 45.04 -8.11 7.30
C GLN A 226 45.33 -9.36 6.45
N ASP A 227 46.31 -9.23 5.54
CA ASP A 227 47.11 -10.36 5.08
C ASP A 227 48.40 -9.82 4.45
N GLY A 228 49.53 -10.31 4.95
CA GLY A 228 50.88 -9.82 4.63
C GLY A 228 51.69 -9.63 5.91
N THR A 229 52.09 -10.70 6.60
CA THR A 229 53.46 -11.24 6.54
C THR A 229 54.52 -10.14 6.51
N ASP A 230 55.16 -9.91 7.65
CA ASP A 230 56.55 -9.50 7.72
C ASP A 230 57.21 -10.18 8.93
N ALA A 231 58.19 -11.03 8.61
CA ALA A 231 59.26 -11.63 9.41
C ALA A 231 58.92 -12.68 10.50
#